data_AF-A0A655BP57-F1
#
_entry.id   AF-A0A655BP57-F1
#
_cell.length_a   1.000
_cell.length_b   1.000
_cell.length_c   1.000
_cell.angle_alpha   90.00
_cell.angle_beta   90.00
_cell.angle_gamma   90.00
#
_symmetry.space_group_name_H-M   'P 1'
#
loop_
_entity.id
_entity.type
_entity.pdbx_description
1 polymer ?
#
loop_
_entity_poly.entity_id
_entity_poly.type
_entity_poly.pdbx_seq_one_letter_code
_entity_poly.pdbx_strand_id
1 'polypeptide(L)'
;MVADALADFSREEHLMALNYVAGRSGRVVMTESLLPTPVPASKAALRALILPLLDETDEPLDDENLIDYGLDSVRMMGLAARWRKVHGDIDFVMLAKNPTIDAWWALLSRGVE
;
A
#
# COMPACT_ATOMS: atom_id res chain seq x y z
N MET A 1 -3.83 17.98 -11.20
CA MET A 1 -3.89 17.44 -12.57
C MET A 1 -3.20 16.09 -12.59
N VAL A 2 -3.83 15.08 -13.19
CA VAL A 2 -3.35 13.69 -13.18
C VAL A 2 -2.69 13.39 -14.52
N ALA A 3 -1.36 13.39 -14.57
CA ALA A 3 -0.58 13.48 -15.81
C ALA A 3 -0.82 12.30 -16.77
N ASP A 4 -1.02 11.10 -16.24
CA ASP A 4 -1.24 9.85 -16.97
C ASP A 4 -2.73 9.51 -17.18
N ALA A 5 -3.65 10.39 -16.79
CA ALA A 5 -5.09 10.24 -16.98
C ALA A 5 -5.70 11.36 -17.86
N LEU A 6 -4.88 11.96 -18.72
CA LEU A 6 -5.29 12.97 -19.70
C LEU A 6 -4.54 12.78 -21.02
N ALA A 7 -5.14 13.23 -22.11
CA ALA A 7 -4.54 13.24 -23.45
C ALA A 7 -4.75 14.61 -24.08
N ASP A 8 -3.83 14.98 -24.97
CA ASP A 8 -3.87 16.21 -25.76
C ASP A 8 -3.48 15.91 -27.21
N PHE A 9 -3.63 16.88 -28.12
CA PHE A 9 -3.37 16.68 -29.55
C PHE A 9 -1.90 16.37 -29.86
N SER A 10 -0.98 16.84 -29.03
CA SER A 10 0.44 16.53 -29.12
C SER A 10 1.10 16.35 -27.75
N ARG A 11 2.27 15.71 -27.73
CA ARG A 11 3.09 15.56 -26.52
C ARG A 11 3.54 16.91 -25.97
N GLU A 12 3.83 17.88 -26.84
CA GLU A 12 4.29 19.21 -26.42
C GLU A 12 3.17 19.99 -25.72
N GLU A 13 1.95 19.96 -26.27
CA GLU A 13 0.77 20.58 -25.65
C GLU A 13 0.43 19.93 -24.31
N HIS A 14 0.47 18.60 -24.25
CA HIS A 14 0.32 17.86 -23.00
C HIS A 14 1.32 18.36 -21.94
N LEU A 15 2.62 18.42 -22.24
CA LEU A 15 3.64 18.88 -21.30
C LEU A 15 3.51 20.36 -20.94
N MET A 16 3.08 21.21 -21.88
CA MET A 16 2.81 22.62 -21.64
C MET A 16 1.72 22.79 -20.59
N ALA A 17 0.60 22.06 -20.73
CA ALA A 17 -0.49 22.08 -19.76
C ALA A 17 -0.05 21.63 -18.36
N LEU A 18 0.73 20.55 -18.26
CA LEU A 18 1.29 20.09 -16.99
C LEU A 18 2.17 21.16 -16.32
N ASN A 19 3.11 21.75 -17.07
CA ASN A 19 4.01 22.77 -16.56
C ASN A 19 3.27 24.04 -16.10
N TYR A 20 2.25 24.44 -16.85
CA TYR A 20 1.42 25.59 -16.48
C TYR A 20 0.74 25.36 -15.13
N VAL A 21 0.10 24.21 -14.95
CA VAL A 21 -0.58 23.90 -13.69
C VAL A 21 0.40 23.78 -12.53
N ALA A 22 1.51 23.07 -12.71
CA ALA A 22 2.55 22.93 -11.69
C ALA A 22 3.12 24.29 -11.23
N GLY A 23 3.26 25.26 -12.15
CA GLY A 23 3.85 26.56 -11.85
C GLY A 23 2.87 27.64 -11.40
N ARG A 24 1.56 27.51 -11.67
CA ARG A 24 0.61 28.63 -11.50
C ARG A 24 -0.70 28.31 -10.80
N SER A 25 -1.22 27.08 -10.91
CA SER A 25 -2.61 26.83 -10.51
C SER A 25 -2.85 25.54 -9.72
N GLY A 26 -1.84 24.69 -9.49
CA GLY A 26 -2.01 23.52 -8.63
C GLY A 26 -0.87 22.51 -8.67
N ARG A 27 -1.20 21.26 -8.30
CA ARG A 27 -0.26 20.13 -8.31
C ARG A 27 -0.49 19.24 -9.53
N VAL A 28 0.61 18.78 -10.12
CA VAL A 28 0.64 17.69 -11.09
C VAL A 28 1.07 16.42 -10.36
N VAL A 29 0.33 15.35 -10.56
CA VAL A 29 0.52 14.06 -9.89
C VAL A 29 0.28 12.90 -10.87
N MET A 30 0.79 11.72 -10.56
CA MET A 30 0.48 10.49 -11.31
C MET A 30 -0.74 9.80 -10.69
N THR A 31 -1.47 9.00 -11.46
CA THR A 31 -2.67 8.28 -11.00
C THR A 31 -2.35 7.44 -9.77
N GLU A 32 -1.21 6.75 -9.77
CA GLU A 32 -0.71 5.95 -8.64
C GLU A 32 -0.65 6.71 -7.31
N SER A 33 -0.37 8.01 -7.34
CA SER A 33 -0.23 8.81 -6.12
C SER A 33 -1.57 9.23 -5.51
N LEU A 34 -2.66 9.11 -6.29
CA LEU A 34 -4.03 9.31 -5.83
C LEU A 34 -4.71 8.00 -5.44
N LEU A 35 -4.26 6.88 -6.01
CA LEU A 35 -4.78 5.58 -5.66
C LEU A 35 -4.29 5.17 -4.27
N PRO A 36 -5.17 4.67 -3.39
CA PRO A 36 -4.71 4.00 -2.18
C PRO A 36 -3.88 2.79 -2.62
N THR A 37 -2.57 2.81 -2.31
CA THR A 37 -1.66 1.73 -2.69
C THR A 37 -2.21 0.43 -2.10
N PRO A 38 -2.51 -0.61 -2.91
CA PRO A 38 -3.12 -1.82 -2.37
C PRO A 38 -2.19 -2.49 -1.36
N VAL A 39 -0.88 -2.38 -1.61
CA VAL A 39 0.21 -2.92 -0.82
C VAL A 39 1.05 -1.75 -0.25
N PRO A 40 1.51 -1.82 1.00
CA PRO A 40 2.43 -0.83 1.56
C PRO A 40 3.73 -0.71 0.75
N ALA A 41 4.19 0.52 0.51
CA ALA A 41 5.41 0.79 -0.27
C ALA A 41 6.72 0.54 0.51
N SER A 42 6.65 0.32 1.82
CA SER A 42 7.80 0.06 2.69
C SER A 42 7.38 -0.71 3.94
N LYS A 43 8.33 -1.33 4.64
CA LYS A 43 8.08 -1.96 5.94
C LYS A 43 7.50 -0.97 6.96
N ALA A 44 7.97 0.28 6.95
CA ALA A 44 7.43 1.34 7.80
C ALA A 44 5.96 1.66 7.48
N ALA A 45 5.59 1.67 6.19
CA ALA A 45 4.19 1.84 5.78
C ALA A 45 3.31 0.64 6.17
N LEU A 46 3.87 -0.58 6.14
CA LEU A 46 3.18 -1.78 6.63
C LEU A 46 2.92 -1.68 8.13
N ARG A 47 3.92 -1.29 8.91
CA ARG A 47 3.79 -1.06 10.35
C ARG A 47 2.73 -0.01 10.67
N ALA A 48 2.77 1.13 9.99
CA ALA A 48 1.76 2.19 10.15
C ALA A 48 0.33 1.75 9.79
N LEU A 49 0.19 0.75 8.91
CA LEU A 49 -1.10 0.17 8.54
C LEU A 49 -1.59 -0.85 9.58
N ILE A 50 -0.68 -1.59 10.22
CA ILE A 50 -1.01 -2.64 11.19
C ILE A 50 -1.28 -2.08 12.58
N LEU A 51 -0.48 -1.11 13.06
CA LEU A 51 -0.59 -0.57 14.42
C LEU A 51 -2.02 -0.14 14.81
N PRO A 52 -2.80 0.56 13.96
CA PRO A 52 -4.18 0.94 14.29
C PRO A 52 -5.18 -0.23 14.33
N LEU A 53 -4.77 -1.42 13.91
CA LEU A 53 -5.56 -2.65 13.89
C LEU A 53 -5.27 -3.54 15.12
N LEU A 54 -4.36 -3.13 15.99
CA LEU A 54 -4.02 -3.80 17.24
C LEU A 54 -4.88 -3.20 18.36
N ASP A 55 -5.28 -4.03 19.31
CA ASP A 55 -6.10 -3.60 20.45
C ASP A 55 -5.21 -3.25 21.68
N GLU A 56 -3.93 -3.62 21.66
CA GLU A 56 -2.95 -3.32 22.71
C GLU A 56 -2.27 -1.96 22.52
N THR A 57 -1.84 -1.34 23.63
CA THR A 57 -1.10 -0.06 23.61
C THR A 57 0.38 -0.21 23.34
N ASP A 58 0.95 -1.40 23.60
CA ASP A 58 2.36 -1.68 23.35
C ASP A 58 2.57 -1.98 21.87
N GLU A 59 3.64 -1.40 21.30
CA GLU A 59 3.97 -1.65 19.91
C GLU A 59 4.79 -2.94 19.75
N PRO A 60 4.36 -3.89 18.91
CA PRO A 60 5.11 -5.13 18.67
C PRO A 60 6.44 -4.85 17.98
N LEU A 61 7.44 -5.69 18.24
CA LEU A 61 8.62 -5.82 17.39
C LEU A 61 8.24 -6.47 16.05
N ASP A 62 9.13 -6.37 15.06
CA ASP A 62 8.78 -6.77 13.70
C ASP A 62 8.68 -8.30 13.51
N ASP A 63 9.34 -9.06 14.38
CA ASP A 63 9.36 -10.53 14.43
C ASP A 63 8.35 -11.13 15.42
N GLU A 64 7.59 -10.27 16.12
CA GLU A 64 6.58 -10.70 17.08
C GLU A 64 5.24 -11.06 16.42
N ASN A 65 4.53 -11.96 17.09
CA ASN A 65 3.22 -12.44 16.67
C ASN A 65 2.14 -11.39 16.95
N LEU A 66 1.57 -10.81 15.90
CA LEU A 66 0.57 -9.76 15.98
C LEU A 66 -0.75 -10.20 16.61
N ILE A 67 -1.06 -11.50 16.64
CA ILE A 67 -2.26 -12.03 17.31
C ILE A 67 -2.18 -11.78 18.83
N ASP A 68 -0.97 -11.85 19.39
CA ASP A 68 -0.73 -11.61 20.81
C ASP A 68 -0.95 -10.13 21.19
N TYR A 69 -1.00 -9.25 20.18
CA TYR A 69 -1.30 -7.81 20.29
C TYR A 69 -2.75 -7.45 19.91
N GLY A 70 -3.64 -8.45 19.85
CA GLY A 70 -5.06 -8.24 19.59
C GLY A 70 -5.43 -8.19 18.10
N LEU A 71 -4.57 -8.65 17.18
CA LEU A 71 -4.94 -8.73 15.78
C LEU A 71 -5.95 -9.87 15.53
N ASP A 72 -7.17 -9.53 15.14
CA ASP A 72 -8.23 -10.51 14.87
C ASP A 72 -8.21 -11.08 13.43
N SER A 73 -8.91 -12.21 13.26
CA SER A 73 -8.99 -12.92 11.96
C SER A 73 -9.75 -12.15 10.87
N VAL A 74 -10.72 -11.30 11.23
CA VAL A 74 -11.49 -10.49 10.27
C VAL A 74 -10.59 -9.42 9.66
N ARG A 75 -9.78 -8.76 10.48
CA ARG A 75 -8.76 -7.79 10.06
C ARG A 75 -7.76 -8.47 9.11
N MET A 76 -7.25 -9.66 9.47
CA MET A 76 -6.36 -10.44 8.59
C MET A 76 -7.00 -10.81 7.25
N MET A 77 -8.26 -11.22 7.23
CA MET A 77 -8.97 -11.52 5.98
C MET A 77 -9.12 -10.28 5.09
N GLY A 78 -9.38 -9.11 5.68
CA GLY A 78 -9.42 -7.83 4.97
C GLY A 78 -8.07 -7.47 4.33
N LEU A 79 -6.97 -7.67 5.06
CA LEU A 79 -5.61 -7.47 4.55
C LEU A 79 -5.31 -8.42 3.39
N ALA A 80 -5.57 -9.72 3.55
CA ALA A 80 -5.37 -10.70 2.51
C ALA A 80 -6.16 -10.37 1.23
N ALA A 81 -7.43 -9.98 1.36
CA ALA A 81 -8.27 -9.60 0.22
C ALA A 81 -7.74 -8.34 -0.51
N ARG A 82 -7.19 -7.38 0.23
CA ARG A 82 -6.59 -6.17 -0.33
C ARG A 82 -5.29 -6.49 -1.08
N TRP A 83 -4.40 -7.26 -0.47
CA TRP A 83 -3.09 -7.59 -1.06
C TRP A 83 -3.21 -8.58 -2.23
N ARG A 84 -4.24 -9.42 -2.24
CA ARG A 84 -4.54 -10.33 -3.37
C ARG A 84 -4.72 -9.62 -4.71
N LYS A 85 -5.12 -8.35 -4.69
CA LYS A 85 -5.26 -7.54 -5.92
C LYS A 85 -3.92 -7.28 -6.63
N VAL A 86 -2.80 -7.41 -5.91
CA VAL A 86 -1.44 -7.23 -6.43
C VAL A 86 -0.72 -8.58 -6.49
N HIS A 87 -0.80 -9.36 -5.42
CA HIS A 87 -0.20 -10.70 -5.32
C HIS A 87 -1.30 -11.75 -5.23
N GLY A 88 -1.69 -12.32 -6.37
CA GLY A 88 -2.83 -13.25 -6.46
C GLY A 88 -2.72 -14.50 -5.58
N ASP A 89 -1.51 -14.87 -5.15
CA ASP A 89 -1.20 -15.99 -4.28
C ASP A 89 -1.42 -15.69 -2.79
N ILE A 90 -1.54 -14.43 -2.38
CA ILE A 90 -1.74 -14.08 -0.97
C ILE A 90 -3.14 -14.48 -0.50
N ASP A 91 -3.18 -15.28 0.57
CA ASP A 91 -4.40 -15.67 1.25
C ASP A 91 -4.27 -15.57 2.77
N PHE A 92 -5.41 -15.73 3.45
CA PHE A 92 -5.47 -15.70 4.91
C PHE A 92 -4.56 -16.75 5.55
N VAL A 93 -4.49 -17.95 4.97
CA VAL A 93 -3.69 -19.06 5.52
C VAL A 93 -2.21 -18.71 5.50
N MET A 94 -1.74 -18.04 4.45
CA MET A 94 -0.38 -17.57 4.32
C MET A 94 -0.04 -16.52 5.38
N LEU A 95 -0.96 -15.57 5.64
CA LEU A 95 -0.78 -14.55 6.68
C LEU A 95 -0.81 -15.15 8.09
N ALA A 96 -1.74 -16.08 8.34
CA ALA A 96 -1.94 -16.71 9.65
C ALA A 96 -0.82 -17.68 10.04
N LYS A 97 -0.06 -18.23 9.08
CA LYS A 97 1.09 -19.11 9.35
C LYS A 97 2.22 -18.42 10.10
N ASN A 98 2.48 -17.16 9.75
CA ASN A 98 3.50 -16.35 10.41
C ASN A 98 3.01 -14.90 10.50
N PRO A 99 2.17 -14.58 11.50
CA PRO A 99 1.50 -13.29 11.65
C PRO A 99 2.46 -12.24 12.22
N THR A 100 3.59 -12.00 11.55
CA THR A 100 4.61 -11.03 11.95
C THR A 100 4.80 -9.97 10.86
N ILE A 101 5.24 -8.77 11.24
CA ILE A 101 5.49 -7.68 10.28
C ILE A 101 6.60 -8.09 9.30
N ASP A 102 7.64 -8.76 9.77
CA ASP A 102 8.74 -9.26 8.96
C ASP A 102 8.29 -10.27 7.91
N ALA A 103 7.51 -11.27 8.32
CA ALA A 103 7.02 -12.28 7.39
C ALA A 103 6.11 -11.66 6.33
N TRP A 104 5.20 -10.77 6.73
CA TRP A 104 4.28 -10.12 5.80
C TRP A 104 5.01 -9.18 4.85
N TRP A 105 6.00 -8.43 5.33
CA TRP A 105 6.84 -7.60 4.45
C TRP A 105 7.63 -8.45 3.45
N ALA A 106 8.17 -9.59 3.87
CA ALA A 106 8.86 -10.52 2.97
C ALA A 106 7.92 -11.06 1.89
N LEU A 107 6.62 -11.26 2.18
CA LEU A 107 5.63 -11.66 1.18
C LEU A 107 5.30 -10.54 0.17
N LEU A 108 5.24 -9.29 0.65
CA LEU A 108 4.83 -8.13 -0.15
C LEU A 108 5.98 -7.49 -0.94
N SER A 109 7.22 -7.70 -0.53
CA SER A 109 8.42 -7.18 -1.19
C SER A 109 8.96 -8.10 -2.30
N ARG A 110 8.31 -9.24 -2.53
CA ARG A 110 8.59 -10.09 -3.71
C ARG A 110 8.29 -9.27 -4.96
N GLY A 111 9.24 -9.22 -5.88
CA GLY A 111 9.11 -8.45 -7.11
C GLY A 111 7.76 -8.74 -7.78
N VAL A 112 6.99 -7.69 -8.02
CA VAL A 112 5.87 -7.75 -8.95
C VAL A 112 6.51 -7.92 -10.33
N GLU A 113 6.66 -9.16 -10.79
CA GLU A 113 7.01 -9.45 -12.20
C GLU A 113 5.92 -8.94 -13.14
#